data_AF-A0A7H4PER6-F1
#
_entry.id   AF-A0A7H4PER6-F1
#
_cell.length_a   1.000
_cell.length_b   1.000
_cell.length_c   1.000
_cell.angle_alpha   90.00
_cell.angle_beta   90.00
_cell.angle_gamma   90.00
#
_symmetry.space_group_name_H-M   'P 1'
#
loop_
_entity.id
_entity.type
_entity.pdbx_description
1 polymer ?
#
loop_
_entity_poly.entity_id
_entity_poly.type
_entity_poly.pdbx_seq_one_letter_code
_entity_poly.pdbx_strand_id
1 'polypeptide(L)'
;MERERQRLKTSWVNPLAESAAEVNARLTAPLSREANGEDLLRRPEMTYEQLVQMTPFSPGLEDKQAAEQVEIQVKYEGYIARQQDEIEKQQRNENTLLPATLDYRQVNGLSNEVIAKLNDHKPSSIGQASRISGITPAAISILLVWLKKQGMLRRSA
;
A
#
# COMPACT_ATOMS: atom_id res chain seq x y z
N MET A 1 20.72 -6.31 8.76
CA MET A 1 19.50 -6.16 7.92
C MET A 1 19.60 -4.94 7.02
N GLU A 2 19.54 -3.70 7.51
CA GLU A 2 19.52 -2.51 6.63
C GLU A 2 20.74 -2.41 5.70
N ARG A 3 21.95 -2.64 6.23
CA ARG A 3 23.18 -2.69 5.40
C ARG A 3 23.09 -3.71 4.27
N GLU A 4 22.46 -4.85 4.50
CA GLU A 4 22.32 -5.89 3.49
C GLU A 4 21.28 -5.49 2.44
N ARG A 5 20.16 -4.91 2.85
CA ARG A 5 19.20 -4.34 1.90
C ARG A 5 19.84 -3.26 1.02
N GLN A 6 20.66 -2.39 1.60
CA GLN A 6 21.40 -1.39 0.83
C GLN A 6 22.38 -2.03 -0.15
N ARG A 7 23.11 -3.08 0.25
CA ARG A 7 23.97 -3.85 -0.66
C ARG A 7 23.16 -4.39 -1.85
N LEU A 8 22.05 -5.07 -1.58
CA LEU A 8 21.18 -5.63 -2.61
C LEU A 8 20.63 -4.56 -3.57
N LYS A 9 20.28 -3.36 -3.08
CA LYS A 9 19.87 -2.21 -3.92
C LYS A 9 20.96 -1.69 -4.83
N THR A 10 22.23 -1.83 -4.43
CA THR A 10 23.40 -1.36 -5.17
C THR A 10 24.07 -2.42 -6.04
N SER A 11 23.70 -3.69 -5.89
CA SER A 11 24.15 -4.80 -6.74
C SER A 11 23.18 -4.96 -7.91
N TRP A 12 23.64 -4.68 -9.13
CA TRP A 12 22.82 -4.70 -10.35
C TRP A 12 23.23 -5.82 -11.30
N VAL A 13 22.26 -6.36 -12.02
CA VAL A 13 22.49 -7.28 -13.14
C VAL A 13 21.87 -6.70 -14.40
N ASN A 14 22.70 -6.55 -15.43
CA ASN A 14 22.26 -6.17 -16.76
C ASN A 14 21.90 -7.44 -17.56
N PRO A 15 20.76 -7.48 -18.29
CA PRO A 15 20.34 -8.64 -19.08
C PRO A 15 21.36 -9.15 -20.11
N LEU A 16 22.26 -8.28 -20.59
CA LEU A 16 23.27 -8.59 -21.60
C LEU A 16 24.60 -9.05 -20.99
N ALA A 17 24.74 -9.00 -19.66
CA ALA A 17 25.95 -9.45 -18.98
C ALA A 17 25.99 -10.98 -18.87
N GLU A 18 27.20 -11.55 -18.80
CA GLU A 18 27.39 -13.00 -18.61
C GLU A 18 26.70 -13.52 -17.33
N SER A 19 26.73 -12.70 -16.27
CA SER A 19 26.07 -13.01 -15.01
C SER A 19 24.54 -13.11 -15.10
N ALA A 20 23.92 -12.60 -16.17
CA ALA A 20 22.49 -12.71 -16.37
C ALA A 20 22.06 -14.15 -16.65
N ALA A 21 22.95 -15.00 -17.20
CA ALA A 21 22.64 -16.41 -17.44
C ALA A 21 22.33 -17.15 -16.14
N GLU A 22 23.12 -16.90 -15.10
CA GLU A 22 22.93 -17.49 -13.77
C GLU A 22 21.61 -17.03 -13.12
N VAL A 23 21.25 -15.76 -13.31
CA VAL A 23 19.98 -15.20 -12.82
C VAL A 23 18.80 -15.79 -13.58
N ASN A 24 18.86 -15.76 -14.91
CA ASN A 24 17.77 -16.24 -15.78
C ASN A 24 17.48 -17.73 -15.58
N ALA A 25 18.46 -18.54 -15.18
CA ALA A 25 18.26 -19.96 -14.86
C ALA A 25 17.32 -20.20 -13.65
N ARG A 26 17.16 -19.21 -12.77
CA ARG A 26 16.31 -19.27 -11.56
C ARG A 26 15.01 -18.48 -11.69
N LEU A 27 14.80 -17.78 -12.79
CA LEU A 27 13.60 -16.97 -13.03
C LEU A 27 12.60 -17.70 -13.93
N THR A 28 11.31 -17.47 -13.71
CA THR A 28 10.27 -17.99 -14.61
C THR A 28 10.26 -17.29 -15.96
N ALA A 29 10.64 -16.00 -15.97
CA ALA A 29 10.81 -15.21 -17.18
C ALA A 29 12.17 -14.49 -17.14
N PRO A 30 12.95 -14.51 -18.23
CA PRO A 30 14.24 -13.84 -18.30
C PRO A 30 14.15 -12.35 -17.99
N LEU A 31 15.27 -11.77 -17.55
CA LEU A 31 15.38 -10.34 -17.35
C LEU A 31 15.20 -9.58 -18.67
N SER A 32 14.21 -8.69 -18.69
CA SER A 32 13.94 -7.78 -19.82
C SER A 32 14.62 -6.42 -19.66
N ARG A 33 15.01 -6.07 -18.43
CA ARG A 33 15.68 -4.83 -18.05
C ARG A 33 16.63 -5.08 -16.90
N GLU A 34 17.49 -4.10 -16.62
CA GLU A 34 18.35 -4.12 -15.45
C GLU A 34 17.52 -4.26 -14.16
N ALA A 35 18.00 -5.07 -13.23
CA ALA A 35 17.37 -5.30 -11.94
C ALA A 35 18.45 -5.41 -10.87
N ASN A 36 18.18 -4.85 -9.69
CA ASN A 36 19.03 -5.04 -8.52
C ASN A 36 18.61 -6.27 -7.70
N GLY A 37 19.41 -6.65 -6.72
CA GLY A 37 19.15 -7.83 -5.90
C GLY A 37 17.82 -7.75 -5.13
N GLU A 38 17.42 -6.55 -4.71
CA GLU A 38 16.14 -6.36 -4.03
C GLU A 38 14.96 -6.52 -5.00
N ASP A 39 15.07 -6.01 -6.24
CA ASP A 39 14.06 -6.19 -7.28
C ASP A 39 13.85 -7.66 -7.63
N LEU A 40 14.94 -8.44 -7.66
CA LEU A 40 14.87 -9.89 -7.86
C LEU A 40 14.23 -10.60 -6.68
N LEU A 41 14.55 -10.21 -5.45
CA LEU A 41 14.00 -10.80 -4.22
C LEU A 41 12.51 -10.49 -4.01
N ARG A 42 12.00 -9.42 -4.62
CA ARG A 42 10.55 -9.16 -4.69
C ARG A 42 9.79 -10.17 -5.56
N ARG A 43 10.47 -10.92 -6.42
CA ARG A 43 9.81 -11.93 -7.27
C ARG A 43 9.36 -13.13 -6.43
N PRO A 44 8.12 -13.64 -6.60
CA PRO A 44 7.59 -14.73 -5.79
C PRO A 44 8.44 -16.00 -5.81
N GLU A 45 9.08 -16.29 -6.94
CA GLU A 45 9.91 -17.48 -7.15
C GLU A 45 11.31 -17.40 -6.51
N MET A 46 11.74 -16.24 -6.03
CA MET A 46 13.09 -16.00 -5.53
C MET A 46 13.13 -16.00 -4.00
N THR A 47 14.08 -16.70 -3.40
CA THR A 47 14.43 -16.60 -1.97
C THR A 47 15.77 -15.90 -1.77
N TYR A 48 16.03 -15.39 -0.57
CA TYR A 48 17.31 -14.78 -0.25
C TYR A 48 18.46 -15.77 -0.36
N GLU A 49 18.24 -17.02 0.06
CA GLU A 49 19.21 -18.11 -0.07
C GLU A 49 19.59 -18.38 -1.53
N GLN A 50 18.60 -18.48 -2.42
CA GLN A 50 18.85 -18.66 -3.85
C GLN A 50 19.56 -17.45 -4.47
N LEU A 51 19.21 -16.25 -4.01
CA LEU A 51 19.78 -15.00 -4.52
C LEU A 51 21.29 -14.95 -4.25
N VAL A 52 21.72 -15.20 -3.02
CA VAL A 52 23.13 -15.05 -2.60
C VAL A 52 24.04 -16.18 -3.08
N GLN A 53 23.48 -17.28 -3.56
CA GLN A 53 24.23 -18.32 -4.29
C GLN A 53 24.71 -17.82 -5.66
N MET A 54 24.14 -16.74 -6.18
CA MET A 54 24.52 -16.18 -7.46
C MET A 54 25.72 -15.26 -7.33
N THR A 55 26.64 -15.36 -8.27
CA THR A 55 27.90 -14.58 -8.30
C THR A 55 27.68 -13.07 -8.08
N PRO A 56 26.67 -12.41 -8.67
CA PRO A 56 26.45 -10.97 -8.50
C PRO A 56 25.98 -10.54 -7.10
N PHE A 57 25.42 -11.47 -6.34
CA PHE A 57 24.80 -11.19 -5.04
C PHE A 57 25.48 -11.93 -3.89
N SER A 58 26.51 -12.72 -4.16
CA SER A 58 27.40 -13.31 -3.17
C SER A 58 28.38 -12.27 -2.60
N PRO A 59 28.83 -12.41 -1.33
CA PRO A 59 28.32 -13.32 -0.31
C PRO A 59 27.01 -12.80 0.33
N GLY A 60 26.26 -13.71 0.94
CA GLY A 60 25.09 -13.40 1.76
C GLY A 60 25.40 -13.23 3.25
N LEU A 61 24.36 -12.97 4.04
CA LEU A 61 24.43 -12.97 5.50
C LEU A 61 24.59 -14.40 6.05
N GLU A 62 25.53 -14.56 6.99
CA GLU A 62 25.70 -15.83 7.74
C GLU A 62 24.59 -16.03 8.80
N ASP A 63 24.09 -14.92 9.36
CA ASP A 63 22.97 -14.94 10.30
C ASP A 63 21.66 -15.23 9.57
N LYS A 64 21.15 -16.45 9.80
CA LYS A 64 19.91 -16.95 9.20
C LYS A 64 18.68 -16.13 9.58
N GLN A 65 18.61 -15.62 10.81
CA GLN A 65 17.48 -14.78 11.23
C GLN A 65 17.53 -13.44 10.51
N ALA A 66 18.72 -12.84 10.42
CA ALA A 66 18.88 -11.59 9.68
C ALA A 66 18.59 -11.77 8.18
N ALA A 67 18.98 -12.89 7.58
CA ALA A 67 18.69 -13.24 6.19
C ALA A 67 17.17 -13.39 5.94
N GLU A 68 16.49 -14.16 6.80
CA GLU A 68 15.03 -14.34 6.74
C GLU A 68 14.29 -13.00 6.88
N GLN A 69 14.71 -12.15 7.82
CA GLN A 69 14.11 -10.84 8.00
C GLN A 69 14.32 -9.91 6.80
N VAL A 70 15.47 -9.98 6.12
CA VAL A 70 15.68 -9.25 4.85
C VAL A 70 14.69 -9.73 3.78
N GLU A 71 14.52 -11.04 3.61
CA GLU A 71 13.57 -11.59 2.66
C GLU A 71 12.13 -11.15 2.96
N ILE A 72 11.69 -11.27 4.21
CA ILE A 72 10.35 -10.86 4.66
C ILE A 72 10.16 -9.36 4.40
N GLN A 73 11.10 -8.52 4.82
CA GLN A 73 10.97 -7.07 4.63
C GLN A 73 10.80 -6.71 3.16
N VAL A 74 11.61 -7.30 2.27
CA VAL A 74 11.54 -7.01 0.83
C VAL A 74 10.23 -7.50 0.21
N LYS A 75 9.80 -8.73 0.51
CA LYS A 75 8.58 -9.32 -0.06
C LYS A 75 7.31 -8.62 0.42
N TYR A 76 7.29 -8.15 1.66
CA TYR A 76 6.11 -7.55 2.27
C TYR A 76 6.09 -6.01 2.25
N GLU A 77 7.18 -5.34 1.86
CA GLU A 77 7.30 -3.87 1.82
C GLU A 77 6.10 -3.19 1.14
N GLY A 78 5.73 -3.66 -0.06
CA GLY A 78 4.61 -3.08 -0.81
C GLY A 78 3.23 -3.33 -0.19
N TYR A 79 3.06 -4.46 0.49
CA TYR A 79 1.82 -4.79 1.18
C TYR A 79 1.67 -3.95 2.45
N ILE A 80 2.74 -3.82 3.22
CA ILE A 80 2.79 -3.00 4.44
C ILE A 80 2.55 -1.54 4.09
N ALA A 81 3.22 -1.01 3.06
CA ALA A 81 3.01 0.36 2.59
C ALA A 81 1.55 0.61 2.19
N ARG A 82 0.92 -0.32 1.45
CA ARG A 82 -0.49 -0.22 1.09
C ARG A 82 -1.42 -0.24 2.30
N GLN A 83 -1.18 -1.13 3.26
CA GLN A 83 -1.98 -1.18 4.48
C GLN A 83 -1.83 0.10 5.31
N GLN A 84 -0.62 0.64 5.40
CA GLN A 84 -0.36 1.90 6.08
C GLN A 84 -1.11 3.07 5.42
N ASP A 85 -1.08 3.15 4.08
CA ASP A 85 -1.85 4.15 3.32
C ASP A 85 -3.37 4.04 3.57
N GLU A 86 -3.88 2.82 3.68
CA GLU A 86 -5.30 2.56 3.99
C GLU A 86 -5.66 3.00 5.41
N ILE A 87 -4.82 2.68 6.40
CA ILE A 87 -4.98 3.11 7.79
C ILE A 87 -4.99 4.64 7.86
N GLU A 88 -4.06 5.32 7.20
CA GLU A 88 -3.97 6.78 7.20
C GLU A 88 -5.18 7.45 6.52
N LYS A 89 -5.71 6.85 5.45
CA LYS A 89 -6.97 7.31 4.85
C LYS A 89 -8.14 7.15 5.81
N GLN A 90 -8.23 6.00 6.49
CA GLN A 90 -9.28 5.74 7.47
C GLN A 90 -9.22 6.73 8.64
N GLN A 91 -8.03 6.98 9.19
CA GLN A 91 -7.82 7.95 10.27
C GLN A 91 -8.17 9.38 9.86
N ARG A 92 -7.83 9.79 8.63
CA ARG A 92 -8.24 11.10 8.08
C ARG A 92 -9.76 11.21 8.01
N ASN A 93 -10.43 10.16 7.55
CA ASN A 93 -11.89 10.13 7.45
C ASN A 93 -12.55 10.14 8.83
N GLU A 94 -12.00 9.40 9.80
CA GLU A 94 -12.55 9.33 11.17
C GLU A 94 -12.73 10.74 11.80
N ASN A 95 -11.74 11.61 11.61
CA ASN A 95 -11.69 12.96 12.17
C ASN A 95 -12.29 14.05 11.25
N THR A 96 -12.83 13.69 10.09
CA THR A 96 -13.43 14.66 9.17
C THR A 96 -14.77 15.13 9.72
N LEU A 97 -14.84 16.37 10.19
CA LEU A 97 -16.03 16.98 10.77
C LEU A 97 -17.13 17.21 9.73
N LEU A 98 -18.37 17.01 10.16
CA LEU A 98 -19.58 17.30 9.39
C LEU A 98 -20.32 18.48 10.03
N PRO A 99 -20.80 19.46 9.23
CA PRO A 99 -21.61 20.54 9.77
C PRO A 99 -22.91 20.01 10.39
N ALA A 100 -23.24 20.43 11.61
CA ALA A 100 -24.48 20.02 12.28
C ALA A 100 -25.76 20.41 11.51
N THR A 101 -25.66 21.47 10.69
CA THR A 101 -26.76 21.99 9.85
C THR A 101 -26.81 21.34 8.46
N LEU A 102 -25.91 20.41 8.14
CA LEU A 102 -25.88 19.75 6.84
C LEU A 102 -27.18 18.98 6.61
N ASP A 103 -27.83 19.24 5.47
CA ASP A 103 -28.94 18.45 4.97
C ASP A 103 -28.46 17.48 3.90
N TYR A 104 -28.45 16.19 4.23
CA TYR A 104 -27.94 15.14 3.35
C TYR A 104 -28.77 14.94 2.08
N ARG A 105 -29.96 15.55 1.96
CA ARG A 105 -30.73 15.61 0.70
C ARG A 105 -29.99 16.38 -0.41
N GLN A 106 -29.03 17.24 -0.05
CA GLN A 106 -28.23 17.99 -1.01
C GLN A 106 -27.07 17.15 -1.60
N VAL A 107 -26.83 15.96 -1.06
CA VAL A 107 -25.73 15.08 -1.48
C VAL A 107 -26.20 14.15 -2.58
N ASN A 108 -26.00 14.58 -3.83
CA ASN A 108 -26.36 13.79 -5.01
C ASN A 108 -25.66 12.42 -5.02
N GLY A 109 -26.44 11.36 -5.27
CA GLY A 109 -25.96 9.98 -5.35
C GLY A 109 -26.21 9.12 -4.11
N LEU A 110 -26.59 9.72 -2.98
CA LEU A 110 -27.05 8.95 -1.81
C LEU A 110 -28.47 8.40 -2.04
N SER A 111 -28.75 7.19 -1.54
CA SER A 111 -30.09 6.63 -1.56
C SER A 111 -31.00 7.32 -0.54
N ASN A 112 -32.32 7.24 -0.73
CA ASN A 112 -33.28 7.80 0.22
C ASN A 112 -33.12 7.20 1.63
N GLU A 113 -32.79 5.92 1.74
CA GLU A 113 -32.52 5.27 3.04
C GLU A 113 -31.30 5.86 3.73
N VAL A 114 -30.20 6.04 2.99
CA VAL A 114 -28.97 6.64 3.50
C VAL A 114 -29.21 8.09 3.91
N ILE A 115 -29.91 8.86 3.08
CA ILE A 115 -30.27 10.26 3.38
C ILE A 115 -31.10 10.33 4.66
N ALA A 116 -32.12 9.47 4.80
CA ALA A 116 -32.96 9.42 5.99
C ALA A 116 -32.13 9.13 7.24
N LYS A 117 -31.29 8.08 7.21
CA LYS A 117 -30.42 7.70 8.33
C LYS A 117 -29.44 8.81 8.73
N LEU A 118 -28.77 9.44 7.77
CA LEU A 118 -27.81 10.51 8.06
C LEU A 118 -28.51 11.77 8.60
N ASN A 119 -29.69 12.11 8.10
CA ASN A 119 -30.47 13.24 8.60
C ASN A 119 -31.09 13.00 9.98
N ASP A 120 -31.44 11.75 10.30
CA ASP A 120 -31.95 11.35 11.62
C ASP A 120 -30.82 11.33 12.67
N HIS A 121 -29.71 10.67 12.37
CA HIS A 121 -28.59 10.55 13.30
C HIS A 121 -27.73 11.81 13.44
N LYS A 122 -27.71 12.70 12.44
CA LYS A 122 -26.86 13.91 12.37
C LYS A 122 -25.42 13.69 12.88
N PRO A 123 -24.65 12.80 12.22
CA PRO A 123 -23.30 12.51 12.67
C PRO A 123 -22.40 13.75 12.61
N SER A 124 -21.59 13.92 13.65
CA SER A 124 -20.61 15.00 13.81
C SER A 124 -19.32 14.80 13.01
N SER A 125 -19.06 13.56 12.56
CA SER A 125 -17.91 13.23 11.71
C SER A 125 -18.23 12.13 10.69
N ILE A 126 -17.38 12.01 9.66
CA ILE A 126 -17.44 10.91 8.69
C ILE A 126 -17.23 9.55 9.37
N GLY A 127 -16.35 9.48 10.37
CA GLY A 127 -16.17 8.27 11.19
C GLY A 127 -17.47 7.83 11.86
N GLN A 128 -18.16 8.77 12.52
CA GLN A 128 -19.47 8.48 13.12
C GLN A 128 -20.50 8.06 12.06
N ALA A 129 -20.53 8.73 10.90
CA ALA A 129 -21.43 8.37 9.81
C ALA A 129 -21.21 6.93 9.32
N SER A 130 -19.95 6.49 9.22
CA SER A 130 -19.59 5.14 8.75
C SER A 130 -20.01 4.00 9.69
N ARG A 131 -20.22 4.30 10.98
CA ARG A 131 -20.67 3.33 12.00
C ARG A 131 -22.19 3.20 12.10
N ILE A 132 -22.94 4.06 11.42
CA ILE A 132 -24.41 3.96 11.38
C ILE A 132 -24.80 2.72 10.57
N SER A 133 -25.66 1.88 11.14
CA SER A 133 -26.08 0.63 10.51
C SER A 133 -26.75 0.88 9.14
N GLY A 134 -26.25 0.17 8.13
CA GLY A 134 -26.71 0.30 6.74
C GLY A 134 -26.12 1.49 5.96
N ILE A 135 -25.18 2.24 6.54
CA ILE A 135 -24.32 3.14 5.77
C ILE A 135 -23.18 2.34 5.17
N THR A 136 -23.05 2.36 3.85
CA THR A 136 -22.03 1.60 3.11
C THR A 136 -20.77 2.43 2.85
N PRO A 137 -19.60 1.80 2.61
CA PRO A 137 -18.39 2.51 2.18
C PRO A 137 -18.60 3.36 0.91
N ALA A 138 -19.50 2.95 0.02
CA ALA A 138 -19.86 3.71 -1.17
C ALA A 138 -20.58 5.02 -0.81
N ALA A 139 -21.53 4.99 0.13
CA ALA A 139 -22.21 6.19 0.62
C ALA A 139 -21.23 7.20 1.26
N ILE A 140 -20.28 6.70 2.06
CA ILE A 140 -19.21 7.54 2.65
C ILE A 140 -18.34 8.16 1.56
N SER A 141 -18.00 7.40 0.53
CA SER A 141 -17.21 7.90 -0.61
C SER A 141 -17.94 9.02 -1.35
N ILE A 142 -19.25 8.87 -1.59
CA ILE A 142 -20.08 9.91 -2.21
C ILE A 142 -20.11 11.17 -1.35
N LEU A 143 -20.29 11.03 -0.04
CA LEU A 143 -20.31 12.15 0.90
C LEU A 143 -18.95 12.88 0.93
N LEU A 144 -17.84 12.16 1.00
CA LEU A 144 -16.49 12.74 0.95
C LEU A 144 -16.23 13.51 -0.36
N VAL A 145 -16.64 12.95 -1.50
CA VAL A 145 -16.52 13.63 -2.80
C VAL A 145 -17.37 14.91 -2.83
N TRP A 146 -18.58 14.86 -2.28
CA TRP A 146 -19.45 16.04 -2.20
C TRP A 146 -18.84 17.13 -1.30
N LEU A 147 -18.35 16.77 -0.10
CA LEU A 147 -17.68 17.71 0.81
C LEU A 147 -16.45 18.34 0.16
N LYS A 148 -15.67 17.57 -0.61
CA LYS A 148 -14.53 18.08 -1.39
C LYS A 148 -14.97 19.12 -2.40
N LYS A 149 -16.06 18.87 -3.13
CA LYS A 149 -16.62 19.81 -4.13
C LYS A 149 -17.13 21.10 -3.50
N GLN A 150 -17.67 21.02 -2.28
CA GLN A 150 -18.10 22.19 -1.51
C GLN A 150 -16.96 22.94 -0.81
N GLY A 151 -15.70 22.51 -0.97
CA GLY A 151 -14.55 23.11 -0.30
C GLY A 151 -14.52 22.89 1.22
N MET A 152 -15.33 21.96 1.73
CA MET A 152 -15.48 21.69 3.17
C MET A 152 -14.42 20.75 3.72
N LEU A 153 -13.73 19.99 2.85
CA LEU A 153 -12.50 19.30 3.24
C LEU A 153 -11.37 20.34 3.26
N ARG A 154 -10.93 20.76 4.46
CA ARG A 154 -9.66 21.49 4.58
C ARG A 154 -8.59 20.67 3.89
N ARG A 155 -7.88 21.27 2.92
CA ARG A 155 -6.65 20.68 2.39
C ARG A 155 -5.73 20.51 3.60
N SER A 156 -5.42 19.28 3.97
CA SER A 156 -4.23 19.01 4.76
C SER A 156 -3.08 19.62 3.97
N ALA A 157 -2.54 20.71 4.50
CA ALA A 157 -1.30 21.30 4.04
C ALA A 157 -0.15 20.33 4.32
#